data_AF-T0LEJ5-F1
#
_entry.id   AF-T0LEJ5-F1
#
_cell.length_a   1.000
_cell.length_b   1.000
_cell.length_c   1.000
_cell.angle_alpha   90.00
_cell.angle_beta   90.00
_cell.angle_gamma   90.00
#
_symmetry.space_group_name_H-M   'P 1'
#
loop_
_entity.id
_entity.type
_entity.pdbx_description
1 polymer ?
#
loop_
_entity_poly.entity_id
_entity_poly.type
_entity_poly.pdbx_seq_one_letter_code
_entity_poly.pdbx_strand_id
1 'polypeptide(L)'
;MSFSKIFFTSLILGIGMPLLSNSPAQAQYFIRGDVNCDGLVDSSDVFFLDSLMNHGGPLPACLDAADVNDDGLFFSIADMVYLLRSVDLGLALPPPFPNCGTDPTFDGYTCSVSCCTCTFKPGDTNADDKLSLSDIIVLVNHVFKGGAKPDPACRGDADGDGMLDLTDLVYLVNFVFRAGPDPIPSGVCCQPT
;
A
#
# COMPACT_ATOMS: atom_id res chain seq x y z
N MET A 1 -77.20 -13.80 -7.43
CA MET A 1 -76.30 -12.62 -7.38
C MET A 1 -75.39 -12.79 -6.16
N SER A 2 -74.62 -13.87 -6.06
CA SER A 2 -73.22 -14.05 -6.49
C SER A 2 -72.28 -12.89 -6.12
N PHE A 3 -71.65 -12.98 -4.94
CA PHE A 3 -70.37 -12.34 -4.63
C PHE A 3 -69.31 -13.44 -4.64
N SER A 4 -68.40 -13.37 -5.62
CA SER A 4 -67.33 -14.35 -5.81
C SER A 4 -66.10 -14.01 -4.94
N LYS A 5 -65.56 -15.07 -4.35
CA LYS A 5 -64.30 -15.23 -3.64
C LYS A 5 -63.11 -14.55 -4.33
N ILE A 6 -62.17 -13.98 -3.56
CA ILE A 6 -60.72 -14.19 -3.77
C ILE A 6 -60.04 -14.31 -2.39
N PHE A 7 -59.54 -15.52 -2.12
CA PHE A 7 -58.58 -15.85 -1.07
C PHE A 7 -57.18 -15.40 -1.53
N PHE A 8 -56.43 -14.70 -0.68
CA PHE A 8 -54.99 -14.52 -0.88
C PHE A 8 -54.26 -15.81 -0.53
N THR A 9 -53.77 -16.51 -1.53
CA THR A 9 -52.88 -17.68 -1.38
C THR A 9 -51.42 -17.25 -1.54
N SER A 10 -50.64 -17.52 -0.48
CA SER A 10 -49.22 -17.86 -0.38
C SER A 10 -48.20 -17.33 -1.41
N LEU A 11 -47.07 -16.78 -0.92
CA LEU A 11 -45.75 -17.45 -1.01
C LEU A 11 -44.70 -16.60 -0.26
N ILE A 12 -44.07 -17.20 0.75
CA ILE A 12 -42.85 -16.66 1.38
C ILE A 12 -41.70 -16.90 0.39
N LEU A 13 -40.99 -15.84 0.00
CA LEU A 13 -39.60 -16.00 -0.40
C LEU A 13 -38.81 -14.79 0.10
N GLY A 14 -38.26 -14.96 1.31
CA GLY A 14 -37.14 -14.17 1.75
C GLY A 14 -35.99 -14.36 0.79
N ILE A 15 -35.86 -13.44 -0.17
CA ILE A 15 -34.56 -13.11 -0.72
C ILE A 15 -33.85 -12.36 0.39
N GLY A 16 -33.10 -13.12 1.19
CA GLY A 16 -31.98 -12.54 1.91
C GLY A 16 -31.17 -11.79 0.86
N MET A 17 -31.15 -10.45 0.98
CA MET A 17 -30.02 -9.70 0.48
C MET A 17 -28.79 -10.48 0.95
N PRO A 18 -27.88 -10.91 0.05
CA PRO A 18 -26.60 -11.37 0.53
C PRO A 18 -26.09 -10.21 1.36
N LEU A 19 -25.89 -10.45 2.66
CA LEU A 19 -25.11 -9.57 3.50
C LEU A 19 -23.84 -9.35 2.68
N LEU A 20 -23.64 -8.12 2.19
CA LEU A 20 -22.36 -7.71 1.63
C LEU A 20 -21.33 -8.27 2.59
N SER A 21 -20.49 -9.16 2.07
CA SER A 21 -19.48 -9.82 2.86
C SER A 21 -18.71 -8.71 3.58
N ASN A 22 -18.93 -8.58 4.88
CA ASN A 22 -17.98 -7.97 5.79
C ASN A 22 -16.76 -8.90 5.78
N SER A 23 -16.04 -8.91 4.66
CA SER A 23 -14.61 -9.06 4.76
C SER A 23 -14.17 -7.83 5.53
N PRO A 24 -13.35 -7.97 6.60
CA PRO A 24 -12.61 -6.81 7.06
C PRO A 24 -11.98 -6.18 5.81
N ALA A 25 -12.09 -4.86 5.66
CA ALA A 25 -11.37 -4.13 4.62
C ALA A 25 -9.90 -4.53 4.77
N GLN A 26 -9.46 -5.50 3.97
CA GLN A 26 -8.08 -5.94 4.00
C GLN A 26 -7.32 -4.72 3.53
N ALA A 27 -6.31 -4.30 4.28
CA ALA A 27 -5.39 -3.26 3.83
C ALA A 27 -4.93 -3.63 2.41
N GLN A 28 -5.31 -2.80 1.45
CA GLN A 28 -4.95 -3.00 0.06
C GLN A 28 -3.62 -2.32 -0.18
N TYR A 29 -2.73 -3.07 -0.80
CA TYR A 29 -1.38 -2.62 -1.04
C TYR A 29 -1.21 -2.33 -2.53
N PHE A 30 -0.63 -1.17 -2.83
CA PHE A 30 -0.34 -0.72 -4.18
C PHE A 30 0.94 0.11 -4.20
N ILE A 31 1.43 0.42 -5.39
CA ILE A 31 2.46 1.45 -5.60
C ILE A 31 1.76 2.61 -6.31
N ARG A 32 1.86 3.83 -5.78
CA ARG A 32 1.24 5.00 -6.42
C ARG A 32 1.88 5.21 -7.79
N GLY A 33 1.05 5.31 -8.82
CA GLY A 33 1.48 5.37 -10.21
C GLY A 33 1.64 4.02 -10.93
N ASP A 34 1.56 2.87 -10.25
CA ASP A 34 1.46 1.54 -10.88
C ASP A 34 -0.02 1.27 -11.18
N VAL A 35 -0.51 1.89 -12.26
CA VAL A 35 -1.93 1.92 -12.62
C VAL A 35 -2.35 0.60 -13.24
N ASN A 36 -1.42 -0.08 -13.93
CA ASN A 36 -1.68 -1.35 -14.58
C ASN A 36 -1.52 -2.56 -13.62
N CYS A 37 -0.99 -2.32 -12.41
CA CYS A 37 -0.75 -3.30 -11.35
C CYS A 37 0.25 -4.41 -11.72
N ASP A 38 1.33 -4.06 -12.42
CA ASP A 38 2.41 -4.97 -12.79
C ASP A 38 3.63 -4.92 -11.86
N GLY A 39 3.59 -4.03 -10.86
CA GLY A 39 4.61 -3.87 -9.84
C GLY A 39 5.73 -2.91 -10.24
N LEU A 40 5.64 -2.25 -11.39
CA LEU A 40 6.56 -1.24 -11.87
C LEU A 40 5.81 0.08 -12.09
N VAL A 41 6.51 1.21 -11.95
CA VAL A 41 5.98 2.52 -12.33
C VAL A 41 6.78 2.98 -13.54
N ASP A 42 6.22 2.82 -14.74
CA ASP A 42 6.90 3.11 -15.99
C ASP A 42 5.98 3.67 -17.10
N SER A 43 6.48 3.74 -18.34
CA SER A 43 5.72 4.28 -19.47
C SER A 43 4.43 3.51 -19.76
N SER A 44 4.34 2.24 -19.39
CA SER A 44 3.16 1.41 -19.59
C SER A 44 1.97 1.89 -18.74
N ASP A 45 2.22 2.42 -17.54
CA ASP A 45 1.20 3.04 -16.69
C ASP A 45 0.66 4.33 -17.29
N VAL A 46 1.54 5.12 -17.92
CA VAL A 46 1.14 6.33 -18.65
C VAL A 46 0.18 5.96 -19.78
N PHE A 47 0.50 4.93 -20.57
CA PHE A 47 -0.39 4.45 -21.63
C PHE A 47 -1.69 3.86 -21.07
N PHE A 48 -1.64 3.21 -19.92
CA PHE A 48 -2.85 2.70 -19.26
C PHE A 48 -3.78 3.85 -18.85
N LEU A 49 -3.23 4.88 -18.21
CA LEU A 49 -3.98 6.05 -17.77
C LEU A 49 -4.55 6.85 -18.96
N ASP A 50 -3.77 7.00 -20.04
CA ASP A 50 -4.25 7.57 -21.30
C ASP A 50 -5.41 6.77 -21.89
N SER A 51 -5.28 5.43 -21.92
CA SER A 51 -6.35 4.55 -22.40
C SER A 51 -7.61 4.69 -21.56
N LEU A 52 -7.48 4.80 -20.24
CA LEU A 52 -8.59 4.98 -19.32
C LEU A 52 -9.33 6.31 -19.61
N MET A 53 -8.59 7.41 -19.74
CA MET A 53 -9.15 8.76 -19.87
C MET A 53 -9.67 9.08 -21.28
N ASN A 54 -8.93 8.69 -22.32
CA ASN A 54 -9.14 9.16 -23.69
C ASN A 54 -9.73 8.10 -24.62
N HIS A 55 -9.65 6.82 -24.24
CA HIS A 55 -10.02 5.69 -25.11
C HIS A 55 -11.07 4.75 -24.53
N GLY A 56 -11.61 5.05 -23.34
CA GLY A 56 -12.63 4.22 -22.69
C GLY A 56 -12.08 2.84 -22.28
N GLY A 57 -10.80 2.80 -21.89
CA GLY A 57 -10.14 1.62 -21.37
C GLY A 57 -10.77 1.09 -20.07
N PRO A 58 -10.36 -0.10 -19.60
CA PRO A 58 -10.87 -0.67 -18.37
C PRO A 58 -10.46 0.17 -17.16
N LEU A 59 -11.27 0.13 -16.09
CA LEU A 59 -10.88 0.69 -14.80
C LEU A 59 -9.70 -0.12 -14.22
N PRO A 60 -8.73 0.55 -13.57
CA PRO A 60 -7.60 -0.11 -12.96
C PRO A 60 -8.03 -0.93 -11.73
N ALA A 61 -7.22 -1.93 -11.41
CA ALA A 61 -7.48 -2.81 -10.28
C ALA A 61 -7.36 -2.06 -8.94
N CYS A 62 -6.50 -1.04 -8.89
CA CYS A 62 -6.48 -0.03 -7.85
C CYS A 62 -6.78 1.36 -8.41
N LEU A 63 -7.89 1.99 -7.99
CA LEU A 63 -8.20 3.36 -8.40
C LEU A 63 -7.26 4.38 -7.75
N ASP A 64 -6.83 4.10 -6.52
CA ASP A 64 -5.92 4.93 -5.74
C ASP A 64 -4.52 5.03 -6.39
N ALA A 65 -4.07 3.96 -7.06
CA ALA A 65 -2.84 4.00 -7.85
C ALA A 65 -2.92 4.98 -9.04
N ALA A 66 -4.14 5.28 -9.52
CA ALA A 66 -4.41 6.20 -10.63
C ALA A 66 -4.65 7.66 -10.19
N ASP A 67 -4.88 7.91 -8.90
CA ASP A 67 -4.76 9.24 -8.28
C ASP A 67 -3.27 9.45 -7.93
N VAL A 68 -2.51 9.83 -8.95
CA VAL A 68 -1.05 9.83 -8.92
C VAL A 68 -0.52 11.03 -8.12
N ASN A 69 -1.25 12.15 -8.15
CA ASN A 69 -0.88 13.33 -7.38
C ASN A 69 -1.54 13.38 -5.99
N ASP A 70 -2.35 12.37 -5.63
CA ASP A 70 -2.95 12.18 -4.30
C ASP A 70 -3.80 13.39 -3.89
N ASP A 71 -4.57 13.91 -4.84
CA ASP A 71 -5.39 15.12 -4.65
C ASP A 71 -6.88 14.85 -4.39
N GLY A 72 -7.28 13.57 -4.44
CA GLY A 72 -8.65 13.13 -4.22
C GLY A 72 -9.59 13.48 -5.39
N LEU A 73 -9.06 13.92 -6.53
CA LEU A 73 -9.82 14.20 -7.72
C LEU A 73 -9.81 13.00 -8.67
N PHE A 74 -10.86 12.91 -9.48
CA PHE A 74 -11.02 11.79 -10.40
C PHE A 74 -9.89 11.81 -11.44
N PHE A 75 -9.13 10.71 -11.55
CA PHE A 75 -8.00 10.49 -12.46
C PHE A 75 -8.01 11.43 -13.68
N SER A 76 -7.22 12.49 -13.54
CA SER A 76 -7.29 13.71 -14.33
C SER A 76 -6.04 13.88 -15.19
N ILE A 77 -6.02 14.95 -15.99
CA ILE A 77 -4.79 15.29 -16.72
C ILE A 77 -3.66 15.69 -15.77
N ALA A 78 -3.95 16.09 -14.52
CA ALA A 78 -2.94 16.39 -13.53
C ALA A 78 -2.18 15.12 -13.13
N ASP A 79 -2.89 14.01 -12.92
CA ASP A 79 -2.33 12.68 -12.62
C ASP A 79 -1.40 12.20 -13.72
N MET A 80 -1.86 12.32 -14.98
CA MET A 80 -1.05 11.97 -16.15
C MET A 80 0.24 12.78 -16.21
N VAL A 81 0.19 14.09 -15.93
CA VAL A 81 1.38 14.95 -15.89
C VAL A 81 2.30 14.57 -14.72
N TYR A 82 1.76 14.21 -13.56
CA TYR A 82 2.55 13.74 -12.42
C TYR A 82 3.28 12.44 -12.74
N LEU A 83 2.57 11.46 -13.30
CA LEU A 83 3.13 10.17 -13.68
C LEU A 83 4.24 10.34 -14.73
N LEU A 84 3.99 11.12 -15.78
CA LEU A 84 5.00 11.45 -16.80
C LEU A 84 6.26 12.07 -16.19
N ARG A 85 6.11 13.02 -15.26
CA ARG A 85 7.28 13.64 -14.59
C ARG A 85 8.00 12.65 -13.68
N SER A 86 7.30 11.70 -13.07
CA SER A 86 7.94 10.62 -12.32
C SER A 86 8.77 9.73 -13.24
N VAL A 87 8.17 9.25 -14.34
CA VAL A 87 8.82 8.33 -15.30
C VAL A 87 9.99 9.00 -16.03
N ASP A 88 9.84 10.23 -16.52
CA ASP A 88 10.86 10.90 -17.34
C ASP A 88 11.93 11.63 -16.52
N LEU A 89 11.58 12.17 -15.34
CA LEU A 89 12.45 13.02 -14.54
C LEU A 89 12.81 12.42 -13.18
N GLY A 90 12.30 11.23 -12.85
CA GLY A 90 12.55 10.57 -11.56
C GLY A 90 11.95 11.32 -10.37
N LEU A 91 10.88 12.09 -10.56
CA LEU A 91 10.21 12.75 -9.45
C LEU A 91 9.53 11.73 -8.53
N ALA A 92 9.77 11.84 -7.24
CA ALA A 92 9.08 11.04 -6.25
C ALA A 92 7.60 11.42 -6.19
N LEU A 93 6.74 10.41 -6.22
CA LEU A 93 5.29 10.54 -6.04
C LEU A 93 4.94 10.60 -4.55
N PRO A 94 3.73 11.09 -4.20
CA PRO A 94 3.18 10.91 -2.86
C PRO A 94 3.19 9.43 -2.45
N PRO A 95 3.29 9.13 -1.15
CA PRO A 95 3.26 7.74 -0.68
C PRO A 95 1.92 7.06 -1.05
N PRO A 96 1.90 5.74 -1.30
CA PRO A 96 3.02 4.79 -1.23
C PRO A 96 3.86 4.74 -2.53
N PHE A 97 5.10 5.25 -2.50
CA PHE A 97 6.06 5.21 -3.61
C PHE A 97 7.51 5.31 -3.08
N PRO A 98 8.50 4.65 -3.70
CA PRO A 98 8.41 3.69 -4.81
C PRO A 98 8.03 2.28 -4.36
N ASN A 99 8.00 2.06 -3.05
CA ASN A 99 7.69 0.78 -2.47
C ASN A 99 6.19 0.62 -2.29
N CYS A 100 5.76 -0.64 -2.42
CA CYS A 100 4.40 -1.08 -2.13
C CYS A 100 3.94 -0.56 -0.77
N GLY A 101 2.66 -0.24 -0.62
CA GLY A 101 2.11 0.15 0.66
C GLY A 101 0.64 0.49 0.67
N THR A 102 0.14 0.90 1.84
CA THR A 102 -1.21 1.44 2.00
C THR A 102 -1.21 2.93 1.72
N ASP A 103 -2.37 3.45 1.32
CA ASP A 103 -2.62 4.87 1.25
C ASP A 103 -2.62 5.52 2.66
N PRO A 104 -1.71 6.48 2.94
CA PRO A 104 -1.73 7.23 4.20
C PRO A 104 -2.78 8.35 4.23
N THR A 105 -3.33 8.72 3.08
CA THR A 105 -4.11 9.94 2.84
C THR A 105 -5.51 9.61 2.35
N PHE A 106 -6.27 8.88 3.18
CA PHE A 106 -7.61 8.42 2.83
C PHE A 106 -8.51 9.54 2.28
N ASP A 107 -8.79 9.47 0.98
CA ASP A 107 -9.55 10.46 0.21
C ASP A 107 -10.85 9.89 -0.42
N GLY A 108 -11.10 8.59 -0.22
CA GLY A 108 -12.29 7.90 -0.69
C GLY A 108 -12.07 7.04 -1.94
N TYR A 109 -10.88 7.06 -2.54
CA TYR A 109 -10.46 6.01 -3.46
C TYR A 109 -10.07 4.76 -2.70
N THR A 110 -10.25 3.62 -3.35
CA THR A 110 -9.90 2.31 -2.80
C THR A 110 -9.39 1.43 -3.93
N CYS A 111 -8.60 0.42 -3.59
CA CYS A 111 -8.34 -0.63 -4.55
C CYS A 111 -9.49 -1.65 -4.54
N SER A 112 -9.58 -2.48 -5.58
CA SER A 112 -10.45 -3.66 -5.56
C SER A 112 -9.69 -4.92 -5.15
N VAL A 113 -8.38 -4.93 -5.42
CA VAL A 113 -7.42 -5.98 -5.12
C VAL A 113 -6.09 -5.35 -4.70
N SER A 114 -5.27 -6.07 -3.96
CA SER A 114 -3.87 -5.66 -3.74
C SER A 114 -3.07 -5.89 -5.02
N CYS A 115 -2.41 -4.85 -5.53
CA CYS A 115 -1.58 -4.90 -6.74
C CYS A 115 -0.13 -5.32 -6.44
N CYS A 116 0.27 -5.26 -5.18
CA CYS A 116 1.58 -5.72 -4.72
C CYS A 116 1.47 -6.40 -3.34
N THR A 117 2.56 -7.02 -2.90
CA THR A 117 2.65 -7.71 -1.61
C THR A 117 3.65 -7.06 -0.70
N CYS A 118 3.26 -6.86 0.56
CA CYS A 118 4.15 -6.36 1.60
C CYS A 118 5.01 -7.46 2.22
N THR A 119 6.29 -7.51 1.87
CA THR A 119 7.24 -8.51 2.39
C THR A 119 8.34 -7.92 3.26
N PHE A 120 8.43 -6.59 3.39
CA PHE A 120 9.46 -5.96 4.21
C PHE A 120 9.19 -6.15 5.70
N LYS A 121 10.26 -6.32 6.48
CA LYS A 121 10.22 -6.53 7.93
C LYS A 121 10.96 -5.40 8.64
N PRO A 122 10.39 -4.80 9.69
CA PRO A 122 11.14 -3.87 10.53
C PRO A 122 12.31 -4.60 11.20
N GLY A 123 13.46 -3.96 11.25
CA GLY A 123 14.71 -4.52 11.78
C GLY A 123 15.53 -5.36 10.79
N ASP A 124 14.98 -5.83 9.66
CA ASP A 124 15.73 -6.52 8.59
C ASP A 124 16.31 -5.47 7.62
N THR A 125 17.39 -4.83 8.04
CA THR A 125 17.98 -3.70 7.31
C THR A 125 18.87 -4.12 6.15
N ASN A 126 19.32 -5.38 6.12
CA ASN A 126 20.10 -5.92 5.01
C ASN A 126 19.26 -6.71 3.98
N ALA A 127 17.96 -6.85 4.21
CA ALA A 127 17.00 -7.52 3.34
C ALA A 127 17.28 -9.02 3.14
N ASP A 128 17.78 -9.71 4.17
CA ASP A 128 18.06 -11.15 4.14
C ASP A 128 16.99 -12.03 4.82
N ASP A 129 15.85 -11.42 5.15
CA ASP A 129 14.69 -12.00 5.83
C ASP A 129 14.94 -12.47 7.26
N LYS A 130 16.10 -12.16 7.85
CA LYS A 130 16.46 -12.50 9.24
C LYS A 130 16.75 -11.24 10.01
N LEU A 131 16.48 -11.29 11.32
CA LEU A 131 16.84 -10.22 12.24
C LEU A 131 18.06 -10.65 13.04
N SER A 132 19.22 -10.07 12.73
CA SER A 132 20.49 -10.54 13.27
C SER A 132 21.52 -9.42 13.45
N LEU A 133 22.75 -9.80 13.81
CA LEU A 133 23.86 -8.85 13.97
C LEU A 133 24.20 -8.13 12.66
N SER A 134 23.98 -8.74 11.49
CA SER A 134 24.25 -8.06 10.21
C SER A 134 23.37 -6.83 10.01
N ASP A 135 22.13 -6.87 10.48
CA ASP A 135 21.20 -5.74 10.41
C ASP A 135 21.65 -4.59 11.30
N ILE A 136 22.05 -4.92 12.53
CA ILE A 136 22.63 -3.95 13.47
C ILE A 136 23.84 -3.26 12.83
N ILE A 137 24.68 -3.99 12.08
CA ILE A 137 25.85 -3.41 11.40
C ILE A 137 25.42 -2.43 10.30
N VAL A 138 24.41 -2.77 9.50
CA VAL A 138 23.88 -1.87 8.46
C VAL A 138 23.31 -0.59 9.10
N LEU A 139 22.52 -0.72 10.16
CA LEU A 139 21.93 0.41 10.87
C LEU A 139 23.00 1.30 11.53
N VAL A 140 24.03 0.71 12.18
CA VAL A 140 25.19 1.45 12.70
C VAL A 140 25.90 2.24 11.61
N ASN A 141 26.13 1.63 10.44
CA ASN A 141 26.79 2.30 9.34
C ASN A 141 25.96 3.49 8.83
N HIS A 142 24.63 3.36 8.79
CA HIS A 142 23.75 4.48 8.45
C HIS A 142 23.81 5.59 9.50
N VAL A 143 23.48 5.29 10.76
CA VAL A 143 23.33 6.26 11.85
C VAL A 143 24.64 7.01 12.15
N PHE A 144 25.79 6.31 12.15
CA PHE A 144 27.06 6.89 12.61
C PHE A 144 28.07 7.18 11.50
N LYS A 145 27.97 6.52 10.34
CA LYS A 145 29.00 6.60 9.29
C LYS A 145 28.47 7.19 7.98
N GLY A 146 27.23 7.64 7.95
CA GLY A 146 26.60 8.18 6.73
C GLY A 146 26.44 7.13 5.63
N GLY A 147 26.31 5.85 6.00
CA GLY A 147 25.99 4.77 5.08
C GLY A 147 24.61 4.96 4.45
N ALA A 148 24.35 4.22 3.37
CA ALA A 148 23.05 4.25 2.70
C ALA A 148 21.93 3.90 3.69
N LYS A 149 20.82 4.62 3.59
CA LYS A 149 19.60 4.36 4.33
C LYS A 149 19.00 3.01 3.89
N PRO A 150 18.49 2.16 4.80
CA PRO A 150 17.71 0.98 4.42
C PRO A 150 16.52 1.34 3.52
N ASP A 151 16.27 0.54 2.50
CA ASP A 151 15.18 0.74 1.55
C ASP A 151 14.22 -0.48 1.57
N PRO A 152 12.93 -0.30 1.94
CA PRO A 152 12.32 0.94 2.44
C PRO A 152 12.85 1.37 3.81
N ALA A 153 12.64 2.64 4.12
CA ALA A 153 13.02 3.28 5.38
C ALA A 153 12.58 2.48 6.62
N CYS A 154 11.37 1.92 6.57
CA CYS A 154 10.77 1.20 7.69
C CYS A 154 11.55 -0.07 8.09
N ARG A 155 12.44 -0.60 7.23
CA ARG A 155 13.35 -1.69 7.61
C ARG A 155 14.27 -1.29 8.75
N GLY A 156 14.63 -0.01 8.83
CA GLY A 156 15.52 0.51 9.86
C GLY A 156 14.81 1.12 11.06
N ASP A 157 13.54 1.50 10.91
CA ASP A 157 12.70 2.05 11.98
C ASP A 157 12.15 0.89 12.82
N ALA A 158 12.94 0.45 13.80
CA ALA A 158 12.67 -0.77 14.57
C ALA A 158 11.71 -0.49 15.75
N ASP A 159 11.68 0.73 16.26
CA ASP A 159 10.76 1.14 17.32
C ASP A 159 9.44 1.75 16.80
N GLY A 160 9.37 2.00 15.50
CA GLY A 160 8.16 2.36 14.76
C GLY A 160 7.76 3.82 14.93
N ASP A 161 8.68 4.70 15.36
CA ASP A 161 8.40 6.10 15.63
C ASP A 161 8.44 7.01 14.39
N GLY A 162 8.78 6.44 13.22
CA GLY A 162 8.87 7.12 11.94
C GLY A 162 10.18 7.88 11.72
N MET A 163 11.10 7.84 12.68
CA MET A 163 12.46 8.35 12.55
C MET A 163 13.42 7.17 12.32
N LEU A 164 14.64 7.47 11.89
CA LEU A 164 15.67 6.47 11.68
C LEU A 164 16.93 6.94 12.39
N ASP A 165 17.07 6.56 13.65
CA ASP A 165 18.09 7.10 14.54
C ASP A 165 18.71 6.07 15.51
N LEU A 166 19.29 6.56 16.62
CA LEU A 166 19.93 5.73 17.62
C LEU A 166 18.93 4.87 18.42
N THR A 167 17.68 5.31 18.58
CA THR A 167 16.66 4.57 19.32
C THR A 167 16.35 3.25 18.64
N ASP A 168 16.26 3.24 17.31
CA ASP A 168 16.10 2.04 16.49
C ASP A 168 17.23 1.04 16.69
N LEU A 169 18.47 1.55 16.70
CA LEU A 169 19.64 0.72 16.90
C LEU A 169 19.62 0.09 18.30
N VAL A 170 19.27 0.87 19.32
CA VAL A 170 19.15 0.36 20.69
C VAL A 170 18.03 -0.67 20.79
N TYR A 171 16.90 -0.43 20.12
CA TYR A 171 15.77 -1.35 20.04
C TYR A 171 16.19 -2.69 19.43
N LEU A 172 16.80 -2.66 18.25
CA LEU A 172 17.22 -3.85 17.52
C LEU A 172 18.30 -4.64 18.27
N VAL A 173 19.24 -3.96 18.95
CA VAL A 173 20.22 -4.61 19.83
C VAL A 173 19.54 -5.34 21.00
N ASN A 174 18.54 -4.72 21.64
CA ASN A 174 17.80 -5.35 22.72
C ASN A 174 17.00 -6.56 22.23
N PHE A 175 16.39 -6.47 21.05
CA PHE A 175 15.71 -7.59 20.41
C PHE A 175 16.66 -8.76 20.16
N VAL A 176 17.74 -8.54 19.39
CA VAL A 176 18.67 -9.60 18.95
C VAL A 176 19.42 -10.26 20.11
N PHE A 177 19.82 -9.50 21.14
CA PHE A 177 20.72 -10.00 22.19
C PHE A 177 20.12 -10.12 23.59
N ARG A 178 18.98 -9.48 23.87
CA ARG A 178 18.43 -9.36 25.24
C ARG A 178 16.97 -9.78 25.36
N ALA A 179 16.45 -10.49 24.37
CA ALA A 179 15.04 -10.91 24.32
C ALA A 179 14.08 -9.72 24.53
N GLY A 180 14.41 -8.58 23.91
CA GLY A 180 13.50 -7.44 23.80
C GLY A 180 12.27 -7.76 22.96
N PRO A 181 11.28 -6.85 22.93
CA PRO A 181 10.09 -6.99 22.08
C PRO A 181 10.45 -7.05 20.59
N ASP A 182 9.57 -7.69 19.81
CA ASP A 182 9.65 -7.74 18.34
C ASP A 182 9.59 -6.31 17.75
N PRO A 183 10.35 -6.01 16.66
CA PRO A 183 10.30 -4.71 16.01
C PRO A 183 8.89 -4.31 15.57
N ILE A 184 8.61 -3.00 15.66
CA ILE A 184 7.27 -2.44 15.47
C ILE A 184 7.08 -2.06 14.00
N PRO A 185 6.00 -2.54 13.34
CA PRO A 185 5.56 -2.07 12.04
C PRO A 185 5.40 -0.55 11.93
N SER A 186 6.01 0.07 10.91
CA SER A 186 5.81 1.49 10.59
C SER A 186 5.80 1.79 9.09
N GLY A 187 5.25 2.95 8.75
CA GLY A 187 5.27 3.51 7.41
C GLY A 187 4.45 2.71 6.39
N VAL A 188 4.85 2.83 5.11
CA VAL A 188 4.04 2.37 3.98
C VAL A 188 3.97 0.85 3.85
N CYS A 189 4.93 0.07 4.38
CA CYS A 189 4.90 -1.39 4.24
C CYS A 189 5.99 -2.10 5.04
N CYS A 190 5.83 -2.23 6.36
CA CYS A 190 6.64 -3.15 7.16
C CYS A 190 5.71 -4.01 8.00
N GLN A 191 5.66 -5.33 7.76
CA GLN A 191 4.74 -6.24 8.45
C GLN A 191 5.33 -6.65 9.82
N PRO A 192 4.48 -7.03 10.80
CA PRO A 192 4.97 -7.66 12.03
C PRO A 192 5.79 -8.91 11.70
N THR A 193 6.83 -9.16 12.50
CA THR A 193 7.73 -10.32 12.36
C THR A 193 7.10 -11.63 12.83
#